data_AF-A0A8N4EYJ1-F1
#
_entry.id   AF-A0A8N4EYJ1-F1
#
_cell.length_a   1.000
_cell.length_b   1.000
_cell.length_c   1.000
_cell.angle_alpha   90.00
_cell.angle_beta   90.00
_cell.angle_gamma   90.00
#
_symmetry.space_group_name_H-M   'P 1'
#
loop_
_entity.id
_entity.type
_entity.pdbx_description
1 polymer ?
#
loop_
_entity_poly.entity_id
_entity_poly.type
_entity_poly.pdbx_seq_one_letter_code
_entity_poly.pdbx_strand_id
1 'polypeptide(L)'
;MIPPCLYNLSSIETLSVGCNSLRGTIPSHIGSTLPHLSWLDRAFNQFTGLVPSSLSNASGLYYIQLQMNNLRGEIPCNLGNLQNLSALDLNGNHLAATEANDWSFLTALTNCSKLRRLEINNNNQISRSLPSNIGNLKNLMVLGMNSNLLTGNIPAYLGNLNALHRLYLYHNNFLGQIPPSLGNISQLNWLDLHGNKLSGSIPTQLGNCKNLQLLYLFDNQLTGTIPMEILSLSSLSISLWLSHNALQGFLPSEIGNLINVNVLDISENRLYGEIPDSIGKCVALANLDMSGNFFEGIIPTSLGNLNGLQFLDLSSNNLSGRIPGYLQIFHSLQFLNLSFNSFEGEVPLDGVFANMSAFSLIGNPKICGGISELHLRPCSSAQPGGKKHKAAILVVIITVASGVLGLTLILFFILLYWTRKSRKRHPSMATMRTELIRVSYAELVKATDGFSSANLFGVGSFGSVCKGVMEWDDEKTVAIKILNLQQQGTSRSFIAECEALRSIRHRNLVKIITACSGVDFRGNDFKALVLEFMENGSLEQGLHPNVNERILMRILNLEQRVSIAIDVASALDYLHHHSPVPIVHCDLKPSNILLDVDMTAHVSDFGLAKFLSESTDLISFTWNIEKMVK
;
A
#
# COMPACT_ATOMS: atom_id res chain seq x y z
N MET A 1 -9.28 22.31 17.17
CA MET A 1 -9.13 23.44 16.22
C MET A 1 -7.64 23.79 16.15
N ILE A 2 -7.18 24.44 15.09
CA ILE A 2 -5.79 24.93 15.03
C ILE A 2 -5.67 26.19 15.90
N PRO A 3 -4.70 26.27 16.83
CA PRO A 3 -4.51 27.46 17.67
C PRO A 3 -4.25 28.71 16.81
N PRO A 4 -4.96 29.84 17.04
CA PRO A 4 -4.78 31.05 16.24
C PRO A 4 -3.35 31.60 16.24
N CYS A 5 -2.60 31.39 17.32
CA CYS A 5 -1.20 31.82 17.44
C CYS A 5 -0.27 31.20 16.38
N LEU A 6 -0.62 30.04 15.82
CA LEU A 6 0.15 29.41 14.74
C LEU A 6 0.15 30.27 13.47
N TYR A 7 -0.93 31.01 13.22
CA TYR A 7 -1.02 31.92 12.08
C TYR A 7 -0.21 33.22 12.28
N ASN A 8 0.40 33.44 13.44
CA ASN A 8 1.30 34.58 13.66
C ASN A 8 2.77 34.25 13.34
N LEU A 9 3.08 33.00 13.00
CA LEU A 9 4.43 32.56 12.68
C LEU A 9 4.71 32.73 11.18
N SER A 10 5.05 33.95 10.77
CA SER A 10 5.24 34.29 9.36
C SER A 10 6.33 33.49 8.63
N SER A 11 7.25 32.88 9.38
CA SER A 11 8.34 32.04 8.86
C SER A 11 7.91 30.62 8.49
N ILE A 12 6.64 30.24 8.66
CA ILE A 12 6.17 28.90 8.28
C ILE A 12 6.21 28.75 6.76
N GLU A 13 6.98 27.77 6.30
CA GLU A 13 7.00 27.34 4.89
C GLU A 13 6.10 26.12 4.66
N THR A 14 5.97 25.23 5.64
CA THR A 14 5.14 24.04 5.54
C THR A 14 4.16 23.96 6.69
N LEU A 15 2.87 23.87 6.36
CA LEU A 15 1.80 23.60 7.32
C LEU A 15 1.10 22.30 6.92
N SER A 16 1.49 21.19 7.55
CA SER A 16 0.80 19.90 7.43
C SER A 16 0.15 19.53 8.76
N VAL A 17 -1.16 19.36 8.72
CA VAL A 17 -2.01 18.89 9.83
C VAL A 17 -3.02 17.84 9.34
N GLY A 18 -2.69 17.17 8.24
CA GLY A 18 -3.52 16.15 7.60
C GLY A 18 -3.85 14.98 8.53
N CYS A 19 -4.89 14.20 8.21
CA CYS A 19 -5.26 12.97 8.91
C CYS A 19 -5.52 13.15 10.41
N ASN A 20 -6.31 14.16 10.76
CA ASN A 20 -6.70 14.45 12.13
C ASN A 20 -8.23 14.62 12.25
N SER A 21 -8.74 14.95 13.44
CA SER A 21 -10.15 15.31 13.67
C SER A 21 -10.33 16.81 13.90
N LEU A 22 -9.52 17.66 13.24
CA LEU A 22 -9.54 19.10 13.44
C LEU A 22 -10.78 19.72 12.81
N ARG A 23 -11.43 20.60 13.58
CA ARG A 23 -12.61 21.38 13.21
C ARG A 23 -12.25 22.87 13.06
N GLY A 24 -13.20 23.63 12.56
CA GLY A 24 -13.12 25.09 12.38
C GLY A 24 -13.05 25.48 10.92
N THR A 25 -12.63 26.72 10.64
CA THR A 25 -12.45 27.23 9.28
C THR A 25 -10.97 27.38 8.93
N ILE A 26 -10.67 27.54 7.65
CA ILE A 26 -9.37 28.05 7.20
C ILE A 26 -9.42 29.58 7.33
N PRO A 27 -8.48 30.24 8.03
CA PRO A 27 -8.49 31.69 8.15
C PRO A 27 -8.54 32.36 6.78
N SER A 28 -9.45 33.32 6.61
CA SER A 28 -9.65 34.01 5.33
C SER A 28 -8.41 34.76 4.84
N HIS A 29 -7.49 35.10 5.75
CA HIS A 29 -6.24 35.83 5.52
C HIS A 29 -4.99 34.93 5.63
N ILE A 30 -5.14 33.60 5.57
CA ILE A 30 -4.03 32.64 5.78
C ILE A 30 -2.82 32.90 4.87
N GLY A 31 -3.02 33.19 3.58
CA GLY A 31 -1.89 33.44 2.68
C GLY A 31 -1.24 34.82 2.87
N SER A 32 -1.87 35.72 3.62
CA SER A 32 -1.25 37.01 4.01
C SER A 32 -0.52 36.92 5.35
N THR A 33 -0.94 36.00 6.22
CA THR A 33 -0.30 35.74 7.52
C THR A 33 0.87 34.78 7.42
N LEU A 34 0.79 33.81 6.50
CA LEU A 34 1.85 32.85 6.19
C LEU A 34 2.34 33.09 4.74
N PRO A 35 3.03 34.21 4.45
CA PRO A 35 3.39 34.58 3.07
C PRO A 35 4.46 33.66 2.46
N HIS A 36 5.24 32.95 3.28
CA HIS A 36 6.30 32.04 2.83
C HIS A 36 5.82 30.59 2.66
N LEU A 37 4.52 30.33 2.79
CA LEU A 37 3.96 28.99 2.70
C LEU A 37 4.20 28.40 1.30
N SER A 38 4.86 27.25 1.25
CA SER A 38 5.13 26.45 0.06
C SER A 38 4.32 25.15 0.04
N TRP A 39 3.99 24.61 1.22
CA TRP A 39 3.18 23.39 1.36
C TRP A 39 2.05 23.60 2.36
N LEU A 40 0.81 23.41 1.90
CA LEU A 40 -0.38 23.38 2.76
C LEU A 40 -1.07 22.03 2.67
N ASP A 41 -1.04 21.27 3.77
CA ASP A 41 -1.78 20.02 3.92
C ASP A 41 -2.71 20.09 5.13
N ARG A 42 -4.01 20.07 4.83
CA ARG A 42 -5.09 20.01 5.81
C ARG A 42 -6.05 18.87 5.50
N ALA A 43 -5.58 17.86 4.77
CA ALA A 43 -6.39 16.76 4.28
C ALA A 43 -7.00 15.93 5.42
N PHE A 44 -8.08 15.19 5.14
CA PHE A 44 -8.67 14.22 6.07
C PHE A 44 -8.94 14.82 7.47
N ASN A 45 -9.78 15.85 7.50
CA ASN A 45 -10.17 16.59 8.71
C ASN A 45 -11.66 16.97 8.63
N GLN A 46 -12.12 17.87 9.51
CA GLN A 46 -13.50 18.34 9.58
C GLN A 46 -13.58 19.86 9.37
N PHE A 47 -12.70 20.43 8.53
CA PHE A 47 -12.70 21.86 8.25
C PHE A 47 -13.92 22.26 7.42
N THR A 48 -14.48 23.42 7.74
CA THR A 48 -15.68 24.00 7.12
C THR A 48 -15.37 25.38 6.55
N GLY A 49 -16.34 25.99 5.88
CA GLY A 49 -16.19 27.33 5.31
C GLY A 49 -15.63 27.30 3.90
N LEU A 50 -15.13 28.44 3.42
CA LEU A 50 -14.66 28.61 2.05
C LEU A 50 -13.18 28.25 1.92
N VAL A 51 -12.75 27.88 0.72
CA VAL A 51 -11.32 27.91 0.36
C VAL A 51 -10.89 29.39 0.31
N PRO A 52 -9.93 29.85 1.12
CA PRO A 52 -9.58 31.27 1.14
C PRO A 52 -8.91 31.72 -0.16
N SER A 53 -9.44 32.78 -0.78
CA SER A 53 -8.81 33.40 -1.94
C SER A 53 -7.42 33.95 -1.61
N SER A 54 -7.19 34.37 -0.36
CA SER A 54 -5.87 34.88 0.10
C SER A 54 -4.74 33.87 0.00
N LEU A 55 -5.01 32.57 -0.20
CA LEU A 55 -3.97 31.60 -0.53
C LEU A 55 -3.12 32.06 -1.72
N SER A 56 -3.70 32.81 -2.66
CA SER A 56 -2.96 33.42 -3.78
C SER A 56 -1.83 34.37 -3.34
N ASN A 57 -1.86 34.88 -2.11
CA ASN A 57 -0.85 35.81 -1.60
C ASN A 57 0.42 35.09 -1.11
N ALA A 58 0.34 33.79 -0.81
CA ALA A 58 1.50 32.96 -0.54
C ALA A 58 2.06 32.42 -1.88
N SER A 59 2.79 33.28 -2.60
CA SER A 59 3.27 33.01 -3.98
C SER A 59 4.23 31.81 -4.07
N GLY A 60 4.79 31.36 -2.94
CA GLY A 60 5.60 30.16 -2.83
C GLY A 60 4.80 28.85 -2.90
N LEU A 61 3.47 28.88 -2.78
CA LEU A 61 2.64 27.68 -2.71
C LEU A 61 2.85 26.77 -3.92
N TYR A 62 3.31 25.56 -3.61
CA TYR A 62 3.61 24.49 -4.54
C TYR A 62 2.57 23.36 -4.43
N TYR A 63 2.14 23.04 -3.20
CA TYR A 63 1.11 22.04 -2.92
C TYR A 63 -0.01 22.60 -2.05
N ILE A 64 -1.25 22.36 -2.48
CA ILE A 64 -2.47 22.62 -1.71
C ILE A 64 -3.27 21.32 -1.62
N GLN A 65 -3.32 20.74 -0.43
CA GLN A 65 -4.03 19.50 -0.11
C GLN A 65 -5.14 19.79 0.91
N LEU A 66 -6.38 19.88 0.45
CA LEU A 66 -7.55 20.18 1.25
C LEU A 66 -8.61 19.06 1.20
N GLN A 67 -8.23 17.88 0.71
CA GLN A 67 -9.16 16.79 0.48
C GLN A 67 -9.80 16.23 1.75
N MET A 68 -10.97 15.62 1.61
CA MET A 68 -11.71 14.96 2.69
C MET A 68 -11.95 15.91 3.88
N ASN A 69 -12.67 16.99 3.60
CA ASN A 69 -13.12 18.00 4.56
C ASN A 69 -14.58 18.40 4.24
N ASN A 70 -15.12 19.40 4.95
CA ASN A 70 -16.47 19.93 4.75
C ASN A 70 -16.43 21.36 4.16
N LEU A 71 -15.43 21.66 3.32
CA LEU A 71 -15.31 22.98 2.68
C LEU A 71 -16.43 23.17 1.66
N ARG A 72 -16.92 24.41 1.50
CA ARG A 72 -18.07 24.73 0.66
C ARG A 72 -17.83 25.98 -0.18
N GLY A 73 -18.77 26.26 -1.08
CA GLY A 73 -18.73 27.44 -1.94
C GLY A 73 -17.84 27.24 -3.16
N GLU A 74 -17.62 28.32 -3.91
CA GLU A 74 -16.87 28.30 -5.15
C GLU A 74 -15.36 28.09 -4.93
N ILE A 75 -14.71 27.52 -5.93
CA ILE A 75 -13.24 27.45 -5.99
C ILE A 75 -12.73 28.84 -6.40
N PRO A 76 -11.86 29.50 -5.60
CA PRO A 76 -11.43 30.86 -5.90
C PRO A 76 -10.60 30.94 -7.18
N CYS A 77 -10.98 31.83 -8.10
CA CYS A 77 -10.21 32.06 -9.32
C CYS A 77 -8.81 32.67 -9.06
N ASN A 78 -8.63 33.36 -7.92
CA ASN A 78 -7.34 33.89 -7.49
C ASN A 78 -6.24 32.81 -7.36
N LEU A 79 -6.60 31.53 -7.20
CA LEU A 79 -5.63 30.44 -7.19
C LEU A 79 -4.81 30.39 -8.50
N GLY A 80 -5.33 30.92 -9.61
CA GLY A 80 -4.60 31.09 -10.87
C GLY A 80 -3.37 32.01 -10.78
N ASN A 81 -3.23 32.82 -9.72
CA ASN A 81 -2.06 33.67 -9.51
C ASN A 81 -0.84 32.89 -8.97
N LEU A 82 -1.02 31.65 -8.53
CA LEU A 82 0.04 30.83 -7.95
C LEU A 82 0.92 30.20 -9.03
N GLN A 83 1.92 30.96 -9.49
CA GLN A 83 2.84 30.53 -10.56
C GLN A 83 3.65 29.26 -10.22
N ASN A 84 3.83 28.97 -8.94
CA ASN A 84 4.52 27.77 -8.46
C ASN A 84 3.61 26.57 -8.23
N LEU A 85 2.28 26.73 -8.28
CA LEU A 85 1.34 25.67 -7.94
C LEU A 85 1.54 24.45 -8.84
N SER A 86 1.82 23.30 -8.23
CA SER A 86 2.04 22.04 -8.93
C SER A 86 0.96 21.00 -8.68
N ALA A 87 0.39 20.96 -7.47
CA ALA A 87 -0.86 20.23 -7.27
C ALA A 87 -1.88 20.97 -6.42
N LEU A 88 -3.13 20.82 -6.85
CA LEU A 88 -4.33 21.26 -6.16
C LEU A 88 -5.24 20.05 -5.97
N ASP A 89 -5.39 19.61 -4.73
CA ASP A 89 -6.26 18.50 -4.33
C ASP A 89 -7.39 19.02 -3.43
N LEU A 90 -8.61 18.96 -3.96
CA LEU A 90 -9.84 19.44 -3.36
C LEU A 90 -10.88 18.31 -3.22
N ASN A 91 -10.44 17.05 -3.32
CA ASN A 91 -11.31 15.88 -3.32
C ASN A 91 -12.19 15.79 -2.06
N GLY A 92 -13.41 15.28 -2.13
CA GLY A 92 -14.19 14.96 -0.92
C GLY A 92 -14.53 16.20 -0.08
N ASN A 93 -15.09 17.24 -0.70
CA ASN A 93 -15.60 18.45 -0.05
C ASN A 93 -17.05 18.72 -0.49
N HIS A 94 -17.58 19.92 -0.27
CA HIS A 94 -18.88 20.41 -0.75
C HIS A 94 -18.73 21.64 -1.66
N LEU A 95 -17.66 21.70 -2.44
CA LEU A 95 -17.36 22.83 -3.32
C LEU A 95 -18.33 22.87 -4.49
N ALA A 96 -18.73 24.07 -4.90
CA ALA A 96 -19.74 24.27 -5.94
C ALA A 96 -19.12 24.84 -7.21
N ALA A 97 -19.52 24.28 -8.34
CA ALA A 97 -19.42 24.91 -9.65
C ALA A 97 -20.71 24.60 -10.42
N THR A 98 -21.72 25.43 -10.20
CA THR A 98 -23.12 25.21 -10.61
C THR A 98 -23.59 26.17 -11.70
N GLU A 99 -22.94 27.32 -11.80
CA GLU A 99 -23.13 28.32 -12.84
C GLU A 99 -21.92 28.38 -13.78
N ALA A 100 -22.09 28.99 -14.95
CA ALA A 100 -21.01 29.12 -15.93
C ALA A 100 -19.83 29.95 -15.40
N ASN A 101 -20.11 30.96 -14.58
CA ASN A 101 -19.09 31.84 -13.99
C ASN A 101 -18.26 31.13 -12.92
N ASP A 102 -18.82 30.12 -12.25
CA ASP A 102 -18.11 29.34 -11.23
C ASP A 102 -16.92 28.59 -11.83
N TRP A 103 -16.90 28.34 -13.14
CA TRP A 103 -15.77 27.73 -13.85
C TRP A 103 -14.61 28.70 -14.13
N SER A 104 -14.72 29.97 -13.73
CA SER A 104 -13.67 30.98 -13.90
C SER A 104 -12.33 30.55 -13.28
N PHE A 105 -12.35 29.76 -12.20
CA PHE A 105 -11.13 29.21 -11.61
C PHE A 105 -10.34 28.35 -12.59
N LEU A 106 -11.02 27.55 -13.42
CA LEU A 106 -10.33 26.67 -14.37
C LEU A 106 -9.60 27.48 -15.43
N THR A 107 -10.22 28.58 -15.88
CA THR A 107 -9.57 29.54 -16.79
C THR A 107 -8.38 30.20 -16.11
N ALA A 108 -8.52 30.63 -14.85
CA ALA A 108 -7.42 31.23 -14.11
C ALA A 108 -6.25 30.25 -13.88
N LEU A 109 -6.53 28.96 -13.62
CA LEU A 109 -5.52 27.92 -13.47
C LEU A 109 -4.67 27.68 -14.73
N THR A 110 -5.10 28.15 -15.91
CA THR A 110 -4.25 28.12 -17.11
C THR A 110 -2.99 28.97 -16.97
N ASN A 111 -3.00 29.95 -16.06
CA ASN A 111 -1.81 30.73 -15.71
C ASN A 111 -0.82 29.97 -14.81
N CYS A 112 -1.23 28.84 -14.22
CA CYS A 112 -0.37 28.01 -13.37
C CYS A 112 0.47 27.06 -14.24
N SER A 113 1.53 27.59 -14.85
CA SER A 113 2.37 26.84 -15.79
C SER A 113 3.00 25.56 -15.22
N LYS A 114 3.17 25.46 -13.89
CA LYS A 114 3.73 24.29 -13.21
C LYS A 114 2.67 23.28 -12.71
N LEU A 115 1.39 23.51 -12.98
CA LEU A 115 0.30 22.65 -12.52
C LEU A 115 0.35 21.28 -13.21
N ARG A 116 0.58 20.23 -12.40
CA ARG A 116 0.69 18.83 -12.84
C ARG A 116 -0.47 17.98 -12.37
N ARG A 117 -1.13 18.35 -11.28
CA ARG A 117 -2.25 17.57 -10.71
C ARG A 117 -3.37 18.50 -10.29
N LEU A 118 -4.56 18.20 -10.81
CA LEU A 118 -5.81 18.85 -10.45
C LEU A 118 -6.81 17.77 -10.10
N GLU A 119 -7.21 17.70 -8.84
CA GLU A 119 -8.16 16.72 -8.35
C GLU A 119 -9.31 17.41 -7.61
N ILE A 120 -10.51 17.25 -8.15
CA ILE A 120 -11.77 17.80 -7.62
C ILE A 120 -12.82 16.69 -7.65
N ASN A 121 -12.47 15.54 -7.10
CA ASN A 121 -13.28 14.31 -7.07
C ASN A 121 -14.23 14.31 -5.87
N ASN A 122 -15.20 13.40 -5.88
CA ASN A 122 -16.02 12.95 -4.74
C ASN A 122 -16.74 14.05 -3.93
N ASN A 123 -18.04 13.91 -3.76
CA ASN A 123 -18.89 14.72 -2.85
C ASN A 123 -18.94 16.23 -3.10
N ASN A 124 -18.17 16.75 -4.06
CA ASN A 124 -18.30 18.13 -4.51
C ASN A 124 -19.57 18.31 -5.35
N GLN A 125 -20.06 19.53 -5.41
CA GLN A 125 -21.23 19.96 -6.19
C GLN A 125 -20.79 20.57 -7.53
N ILE A 126 -19.80 19.96 -8.19
CA ILE A 126 -19.36 20.38 -9.52
C ILE A 126 -20.34 19.83 -10.55
N SER A 127 -20.95 20.72 -11.34
CA SER A 127 -21.98 20.34 -12.31
C SER A 127 -21.80 21.09 -13.64
N ARG A 128 -22.79 20.97 -14.53
CA ARG A 128 -22.74 21.51 -15.92
C ARG A 128 -21.68 20.81 -16.78
N SER A 129 -21.54 21.31 -18.00
CA SER A 129 -20.55 20.83 -18.95
C SER A 129 -19.15 21.29 -18.59
N LEU A 130 -18.18 20.38 -18.67
CA LEU A 130 -16.77 20.70 -18.53
C LEU A 130 -16.37 21.71 -19.64
N PRO A 131 -15.83 22.91 -19.31
CA PRO A 131 -15.52 23.93 -20.29
C PRO A 131 -14.30 23.56 -21.16
N SER A 132 -14.28 24.07 -22.39
CA SER A 132 -13.21 23.83 -23.38
C SER A 132 -11.82 24.30 -22.92
N ASN A 133 -11.77 25.32 -22.04
CA ASN A 133 -10.54 25.87 -21.49
C ASN A 133 -9.70 24.82 -20.73
N ILE A 134 -10.28 23.69 -20.34
CA ILE A 134 -9.53 22.56 -19.76
C ILE A 134 -8.35 22.14 -20.64
N GLY A 135 -8.48 22.21 -21.97
CA GLY A 135 -7.43 21.85 -22.93
C GLY A 135 -6.20 22.76 -22.93
N ASN A 136 -6.22 23.86 -22.19
CA ASN A 136 -5.10 24.79 -22.05
C ASN A 136 -4.17 24.44 -20.88
N LEU A 137 -4.52 23.47 -20.02
CA LEU A 137 -3.68 23.01 -18.91
C LEU A 137 -2.57 22.05 -19.39
N LYS A 138 -1.72 22.50 -20.32
CA LYS A 138 -0.80 21.67 -21.12
C LYS A 138 0.17 20.79 -20.33
N ASN A 139 0.52 21.18 -19.10
CA ASN A 139 1.47 20.47 -18.23
C ASN A 139 0.80 19.48 -17.26
N LEU A 140 -0.53 19.36 -17.32
CA LEU A 140 -1.30 18.51 -16.42
C LEU A 140 -1.00 17.03 -16.70
N MET A 141 -0.63 16.31 -15.64
CA MET A 141 -0.33 14.87 -15.64
C MET A 141 -1.47 14.05 -15.04
N VAL A 142 -2.23 14.63 -14.11
CA VAL A 142 -3.38 13.99 -13.46
C VAL A 142 -4.56 14.95 -13.47
N LEU A 143 -5.68 14.51 -14.04
CA LEU A 143 -6.97 15.20 -13.99
C LEU A 143 -7.99 14.26 -13.35
N GLY A 144 -8.44 14.62 -12.15
CA GLY A 144 -9.55 13.97 -11.47
C GLY A 144 -10.74 14.92 -11.34
N MET A 145 -11.89 14.52 -11.89
CA MET A 145 -13.19 15.15 -11.63
C MET A 145 -14.30 14.10 -11.47
N ASN A 146 -13.95 12.90 -11.02
CA ASN A 146 -14.90 11.80 -10.88
C ASN A 146 -15.88 12.01 -9.70
N SER A 147 -17.00 11.29 -9.72
CA SER A 147 -17.99 11.29 -8.62
C SER A 147 -18.53 12.70 -8.31
N ASN A 148 -18.95 13.40 -9.36
CA ASN A 148 -19.55 14.73 -9.35
C ASN A 148 -20.88 14.71 -10.13
N LEU A 149 -21.41 15.89 -10.47
CA LEU A 149 -22.67 16.09 -11.20
C LEU A 149 -22.43 16.64 -12.61
N LEU A 150 -21.26 16.39 -13.21
CA LEU A 150 -20.90 16.91 -14.54
C LEU A 150 -21.84 16.33 -15.61
N THR A 151 -22.29 17.17 -16.54
CA THR A 151 -23.21 16.82 -17.62
C THR A 151 -22.63 17.20 -18.99
N GLY A 152 -23.41 17.02 -20.06
CA GLY A 152 -22.98 17.34 -21.41
C GLY A 152 -21.94 16.34 -21.93
N ASN A 153 -21.24 16.70 -23.01
CA ASN A 153 -20.26 15.82 -23.64
C ASN A 153 -18.89 15.98 -22.99
N ILE A 154 -18.08 14.91 -23.00
CA ILE A 154 -16.65 15.02 -22.74
C ILE A 154 -16.04 15.93 -23.82
N PRO A 155 -15.37 17.05 -23.48
CA PRO A 155 -14.86 17.98 -24.46
C PRO A 155 -13.70 17.40 -25.28
N ALA A 156 -13.76 17.51 -26.60
CA ALA A 156 -12.67 17.07 -27.48
C ALA A 156 -11.32 17.76 -27.17
N TYR A 157 -11.36 18.95 -26.57
CA TYR A 157 -10.18 19.71 -26.15
C TYR A 157 -9.34 19.01 -25.06
N LEU A 158 -9.87 18.00 -24.35
CA LEU A 158 -9.05 17.16 -23.46
C LEU A 158 -7.92 16.45 -24.22
N GLY A 159 -8.13 16.15 -25.50
CA GLY A 159 -7.10 15.61 -26.38
C GLY A 159 -5.87 16.51 -26.59
N ASN A 160 -5.91 17.76 -26.12
CA ASN A 160 -4.78 18.69 -26.18
C ASN A 160 -3.81 18.56 -24.99
N LEU A 161 -4.16 17.76 -23.98
CA LEU A 161 -3.40 17.55 -22.74
C LEU A 161 -2.33 16.48 -22.92
N ASN A 162 -1.34 16.74 -23.77
CA ASN A 162 -0.37 15.72 -24.20
C ASN A 162 0.54 15.18 -23.07
N ALA A 163 0.63 15.89 -21.94
CA ALA A 163 1.37 15.44 -20.75
C ALA A 163 0.52 14.59 -19.78
N LEU A 164 -0.76 14.36 -20.10
CA LEU A 164 -1.70 13.69 -19.20
C LEU A 164 -1.44 12.19 -19.14
N HIS A 165 -1.26 11.68 -17.93
CA HIS A 165 -1.06 10.26 -17.64
C HIS A 165 -2.32 9.60 -17.06
N ARG A 166 -3.15 10.37 -16.34
CA ARG A 166 -4.35 9.85 -15.68
C ARG A 166 -5.53 10.77 -15.91
N LEU A 167 -6.62 10.20 -16.40
CA LEU A 167 -7.90 10.87 -16.59
C LEU A 167 -8.99 10.09 -15.87
N TYR A 168 -9.55 10.69 -14.82
CA TYR A 168 -10.66 10.13 -14.04
C TYR A 168 -11.90 11.02 -14.18
N LEU A 169 -12.89 10.55 -14.93
CA LEU A 169 -14.19 11.21 -15.14
C LEU A 169 -15.38 10.32 -14.78
N TYR A 170 -15.12 9.17 -14.16
CA TYR A 170 -16.12 8.18 -13.79
C TYR A 170 -17.19 8.72 -12.81
N HIS A 171 -18.31 8.01 -12.70
CA HIS A 171 -19.43 8.36 -11.82
C HIS A 171 -19.88 9.83 -11.98
N ASN A 172 -20.23 10.21 -13.21
CA ASN A 172 -20.79 11.52 -13.55
C ASN A 172 -22.03 11.33 -14.44
N ASN A 173 -22.57 12.42 -15.01
CA ASN A 173 -23.70 12.39 -15.95
C ASN A 173 -23.26 12.76 -17.38
N PHE A 174 -22.02 12.44 -17.79
CA PHE A 174 -21.57 12.71 -19.15
C PHE A 174 -22.41 11.94 -20.18
N LEU A 175 -22.74 12.62 -21.27
CA LEU A 175 -23.55 12.15 -22.39
C LEU A 175 -22.73 12.13 -23.68
N GLY A 176 -23.30 11.53 -24.73
CA GLY A 176 -22.71 11.53 -26.06
C GLY A 176 -21.50 10.61 -26.17
N GLN A 177 -20.69 10.80 -27.21
CA GLN A 177 -19.61 9.89 -27.56
C GLN A 177 -18.33 10.17 -26.78
N ILE A 178 -17.53 9.12 -26.58
CA ILE A 178 -16.13 9.25 -26.19
C ILE A 178 -15.39 9.99 -27.32
N PRO A 179 -14.75 11.14 -27.08
CA PRO A 179 -14.10 11.89 -28.14
C PRO A 179 -12.89 11.13 -28.72
N PRO A 180 -12.79 10.95 -30.05
CA PRO A 180 -11.62 10.34 -30.68
C PRO A 180 -10.30 11.06 -30.36
N SER A 181 -10.36 12.35 -30.05
CA SER A 181 -9.20 13.16 -29.68
C SER A 181 -8.52 12.72 -28.38
N LEU A 182 -9.19 11.92 -27.52
CA LEU A 182 -8.50 11.30 -26.37
C LEU A 182 -7.35 10.39 -26.81
N GLY A 183 -7.43 9.83 -28.03
CA GLY A 183 -6.34 9.07 -28.65
C GLY A 183 -5.08 9.89 -28.95
N ASN A 184 -5.13 11.23 -28.89
CA ASN A 184 -3.96 12.08 -29.07
C ASN A 184 -3.07 12.16 -27.81
N ILE A 185 -3.57 11.69 -26.66
CA ILE A 185 -2.86 11.73 -25.38
C ILE A 185 -1.91 10.53 -25.30
N SER A 186 -0.75 10.62 -25.93
CA SER A 186 0.20 9.51 -26.04
C SER A 186 0.80 9.03 -24.72
N GLN A 187 0.79 9.87 -23.68
CA GLN A 187 1.28 9.56 -22.33
C GLN A 187 0.22 8.93 -21.41
N LEU A 188 -1.00 8.69 -21.91
CA LEU A 188 -2.10 8.21 -21.08
C LEU A 188 -1.87 6.76 -20.62
N ASN A 189 -1.85 6.57 -19.31
CA ASN A 189 -1.70 5.26 -18.65
C ASN A 189 -3.03 4.76 -18.07
N TRP A 190 -3.83 5.67 -17.54
CA TRP A 190 -5.12 5.39 -16.90
C TRP A 190 -6.22 6.22 -17.54
N LEU A 191 -7.19 5.54 -18.14
CA LEU A 191 -8.43 6.14 -18.62
C LEU A 191 -9.62 5.48 -17.92
N ASP A 192 -10.33 6.27 -17.12
CA ASP A 192 -11.50 5.81 -16.40
C ASP A 192 -12.72 6.72 -16.63
N LEU A 193 -13.69 6.18 -17.35
CA LEU A 193 -14.94 6.84 -17.75
C LEU A 193 -16.18 6.08 -17.28
N HIS A 194 -16.05 5.09 -16.40
CA HIS A 194 -17.16 4.22 -16.02
C HIS A 194 -18.30 4.95 -15.30
N GLY A 195 -19.49 4.35 -15.25
CA GLY A 195 -20.62 4.92 -14.51
C GLY A 195 -21.05 6.28 -15.05
N ASN A 196 -21.18 6.40 -16.37
CA ASN A 196 -21.68 7.59 -17.07
C ASN A 196 -22.83 7.20 -18.01
N LYS A 197 -23.27 8.13 -18.88
CA LYS A 197 -24.29 7.90 -19.90
C LYS A 197 -23.68 8.05 -21.30
N LEU A 198 -22.42 7.64 -21.46
CA LEU A 198 -21.70 7.72 -22.73
C LEU A 198 -22.29 6.72 -23.72
N SER A 199 -22.40 7.12 -24.98
CA SER A 199 -23.04 6.35 -26.04
C SER A 199 -22.20 6.33 -27.32
N GLY A 200 -22.63 5.54 -28.31
CA GLY A 200 -21.87 5.33 -29.55
C GLY A 200 -20.71 4.36 -29.37
N SER A 201 -19.86 4.25 -30.40
CA SER A 201 -18.78 3.27 -30.41
C SER A 201 -17.54 3.72 -29.66
N ILE A 202 -16.79 2.75 -29.15
CA ILE A 202 -15.45 2.97 -28.61
C ILE A 202 -14.54 3.46 -29.76
N PRO A 203 -13.89 4.64 -29.65
CA PRO A 203 -13.06 5.18 -30.74
C PRO A 203 -11.80 4.33 -30.98
N THR A 204 -11.54 3.98 -32.24
CA THR A 204 -10.32 3.24 -32.63
C THR A 204 -9.04 4.02 -32.31
N GLN A 205 -9.12 5.35 -32.27
CA GLN A 205 -8.01 6.25 -31.93
C GLN A 205 -7.47 6.04 -30.52
N LEU A 206 -8.24 5.46 -29.59
CA LEU A 206 -7.70 5.07 -28.28
C LEU A 206 -6.56 4.05 -28.39
N GLY A 207 -6.49 3.29 -29.49
CA GLY A 207 -5.36 2.43 -29.81
C GLY A 207 -4.03 3.18 -30.06
N ASN A 208 -4.04 4.52 -30.14
CA ASN A 208 -2.82 5.34 -30.21
C ASN A 208 -2.19 5.60 -28.83
N CYS A 209 -2.93 5.39 -27.74
CA CYS A 209 -2.42 5.53 -26.38
C CYS A 209 -1.54 4.33 -26.00
N LYS A 210 -0.33 4.25 -26.56
CA LYS A 210 0.55 3.09 -26.42
C LYS A 210 1.04 2.82 -25.00
N ASN A 211 0.88 3.76 -24.07
CA ASN A 211 1.22 3.58 -22.66
C ASN A 211 0.03 3.13 -21.78
N LEU A 212 -1.15 2.93 -22.37
CA LEU A 212 -2.37 2.63 -21.62
C LEU A 212 -2.26 1.28 -20.90
N GLN A 213 -2.35 1.31 -19.58
CA GLN A 213 -2.26 0.13 -18.70
C GLN A 213 -3.63 -0.31 -18.19
N LEU A 214 -4.55 0.65 -18.06
CA LEU A 214 -5.90 0.45 -17.56
C LEU A 214 -6.91 1.25 -18.40
N LEU A 215 -7.96 0.57 -18.83
CA LEU A 215 -9.08 1.15 -19.55
C LEU A 215 -10.40 0.69 -18.94
N TYR A 216 -11.13 1.62 -18.30
CA TYR A 216 -12.44 1.38 -17.69
C TYR A 216 -13.52 2.18 -18.40
N LEU A 217 -14.40 1.46 -19.09
CA LEU A 217 -15.55 2.00 -19.84
C LEU A 217 -16.88 1.35 -19.44
N PHE A 218 -16.87 0.53 -18.38
CA PHE A 218 -18.05 -0.20 -17.92
C PHE A 218 -19.17 0.73 -17.41
N ASP A 219 -20.38 0.20 -17.22
CA ASP A 219 -21.56 0.96 -16.78
C ASP A 219 -21.81 2.22 -17.64
N ASN A 220 -21.98 2.01 -18.94
CA ASN A 220 -22.30 3.06 -19.91
C ASN A 220 -23.33 2.54 -20.95
N GLN A 221 -23.56 3.31 -22.01
CA GLN A 221 -24.48 2.96 -23.12
C GLN A 221 -23.71 2.79 -24.44
N LEU A 222 -22.46 2.31 -24.36
CA LEU A 222 -21.59 2.14 -25.53
C LEU A 222 -22.14 1.02 -26.44
N THR A 223 -22.02 1.24 -27.75
CA THR A 223 -22.51 0.34 -28.79
C THR A 223 -21.40 0.01 -29.79
N GLY A 224 -21.70 -0.79 -30.82
CA GLY A 224 -20.71 -1.18 -31.82
C GLY A 224 -19.78 -2.27 -31.32
N THR A 225 -18.66 -2.48 -32.04
CA THR A 225 -17.71 -3.57 -31.76
C THR A 225 -16.58 -3.13 -30.83
N ILE A 226 -15.93 -4.09 -30.16
CA ILE A 226 -14.65 -3.84 -29.48
C ILE A 226 -13.57 -3.60 -30.55
N PRO A 227 -12.90 -2.43 -30.59
CA PRO A 227 -11.89 -2.13 -31.60
C PRO A 227 -10.65 -3.03 -31.49
N MET A 228 -10.20 -3.58 -32.62
CA MET A 228 -8.98 -4.39 -32.69
C MET A 228 -7.73 -3.58 -32.29
N GLU A 229 -7.75 -2.26 -32.48
CA GLU A 229 -6.66 -1.35 -32.12
C GLU A 229 -6.46 -1.29 -30.60
N ILE A 230 -7.52 -1.41 -29.81
CA ILE A 230 -7.46 -1.47 -28.34
C ILE A 230 -6.97 -2.85 -27.90
N LEU A 231 -7.47 -3.91 -28.53
CA LEU A 231 -7.01 -5.27 -28.25
C LEU A 231 -5.55 -5.52 -28.68
N SER A 232 -4.98 -4.63 -29.49
CA SER A 232 -3.57 -4.66 -29.88
C SER A 232 -2.65 -3.84 -28.95
N LEU A 233 -3.17 -3.26 -27.86
CA LEU A 233 -2.38 -2.55 -26.86
C LEU A 233 -1.73 -3.53 -25.88
N SER A 234 -0.55 -4.05 -26.22
CA SER A 234 0.22 -4.94 -25.32
C SER A 234 0.66 -4.28 -23.99
N SER A 235 0.50 -2.96 -23.88
CA SER A 235 0.70 -2.18 -22.66
C SER A 235 -0.42 -2.36 -21.62
N LEU A 236 -1.62 -2.79 -22.05
CA LEU A 236 -2.70 -3.14 -21.13
C LEU A 236 -2.26 -4.33 -20.27
N SER A 237 -1.91 -4.01 -19.04
CA SER A 237 -1.27 -4.94 -18.10
C SER A 237 -2.03 -5.04 -16.79
N ILE A 238 -2.79 -3.99 -16.44
CA ILE A 238 -3.59 -3.98 -15.23
C ILE A 238 -4.97 -4.56 -15.55
N SER A 239 -5.77 -3.84 -16.36
CA SER A 239 -7.16 -4.25 -16.55
C SER A 239 -7.85 -3.57 -17.74
N LEU A 240 -8.72 -4.33 -18.40
CA LEU A 240 -9.65 -3.85 -19.42
C LEU A 240 -11.08 -4.20 -19.00
N TRP A 241 -11.88 -3.22 -18.59
CA TRP A 241 -13.28 -3.41 -18.18
C TRP A 241 -14.23 -2.66 -19.12
N LEU A 242 -15.03 -3.44 -19.83
CA LEU A 242 -16.01 -2.99 -20.83
C LEU A 242 -17.44 -3.47 -20.48
N SER A 243 -17.63 -4.00 -19.27
CA SER A 243 -18.89 -4.63 -18.85
C SER A 243 -20.07 -3.68 -18.78
N HIS A 244 -21.29 -4.21 -18.71
CA HIS A 244 -22.52 -3.43 -18.58
C HIS A 244 -22.65 -2.33 -19.65
N ASN A 245 -22.60 -2.75 -20.92
CA ASN A 245 -22.76 -1.89 -22.09
C ASN A 245 -23.66 -2.60 -23.13
N ALA A 246 -23.73 -2.06 -24.34
CA ALA A 246 -24.43 -2.68 -25.47
C ALA A 246 -23.47 -2.99 -26.64
N LEU A 247 -22.23 -3.37 -26.31
CA LEU A 247 -21.23 -3.78 -27.30
C LEU A 247 -21.67 -5.08 -27.98
N GLN A 248 -21.44 -5.19 -29.28
CA GLN A 248 -21.89 -6.30 -30.12
C GLN A 248 -20.80 -6.75 -31.08
N GLY A 249 -21.03 -7.88 -31.76
CA GLY A 249 -20.08 -8.45 -32.71
C GLY A 249 -19.22 -9.55 -32.09
N PHE A 250 -18.31 -10.08 -32.90
CA PHE A 250 -17.35 -11.11 -32.49
C PHE A 250 -16.25 -10.51 -31.60
N LEU A 251 -15.73 -11.29 -30.67
CA LEU A 251 -14.47 -10.97 -29.99
C LEU A 251 -13.31 -11.19 -30.99
N PRO A 252 -12.54 -10.15 -31.37
CA PRO A 252 -11.48 -10.28 -32.35
C PRO A 252 -10.30 -11.13 -31.87
N SER A 253 -9.60 -11.79 -32.81
CA SER A 253 -8.45 -12.64 -32.49
C SER A 253 -7.25 -11.87 -31.91
N GLU A 254 -7.21 -10.56 -32.13
CA GLU A 254 -6.26 -9.61 -31.58
C GLU A 254 -6.26 -9.58 -30.06
N ILE A 255 -7.30 -10.10 -29.39
CA ILE A 255 -7.31 -10.29 -27.93
C ILE A 255 -6.05 -11.00 -27.44
N GLY A 256 -5.50 -11.92 -28.23
CA GLY A 256 -4.26 -12.64 -27.91
C GLY A 256 -2.99 -11.77 -27.92
N ASN A 257 -3.07 -10.50 -28.31
CA ASN A 257 -1.97 -9.53 -28.20
C ASN A 257 -1.88 -8.92 -26.79
N LEU A 258 -2.94 -9.04 -25.97
CA LEU A 258 -2.98 -8.58 -24.58
C LEU A 258 -2.24 -9.55 -23.65
N ILE A 259 -1.00 -9.91 -23.99
CA ILE A 259 -0.22 -10.93 -23.27
C ILE A 259 0.04 -10.60 -21.79
N ASN A 260 -0.04 -9.31 -21.43
CA ASN A 260 0.23 -8.81 -20.08
C ASN A 260 -1.05 -8.53 -19.28
N VAL A 261 -2.25 -8.60 -19.87
CA VAL A 261 -3.48 -8.17 -19.19
C VAL A 261 -3.79 -9.09 -18.02
N ASN A 262 -4.00 -8.51 -16.84
CA ASN A 262 -4.30 -9.28 -15.63
C ASN A 262 -5.81 -9.49 -15.42
N VAL A 263 -6.62 -8.48 -15.69
CA VAL A 263 -8.08 -8.55 -15.58
C VAL A 263 -8.74 -8.17 -16.89
N LEU A 264 -9.59 -9.05 -17.43
CA LEU A 264 -10.43 -8.79 -18.58
C LEU A 264 -11.89 -9.01 -18.19
N ASP A 265 -12.69 -7.95 -18.26
CA ASP A 265 -14.12 -8.01 -18.02
C ASP A 265 -14.86 -7.41 -19.23
N ILE A 266 -15.56 -8.26 -19.95
CA ILE A 266 -16.42 -7.90 -21.10
C ILE A 266 -17.85 -8.41 -20.88
N SER A 267 -18.22 -8.70 -19.63
CA SER A 267 -19.51 -9.24 -19.25
C SER A 267 -20.67 -8.30 -19.55
N GLU A 268 -21.90 -8.80 -19.52
CA GLU A 268 -23.13 -8.00 -19.61
C GLU A 268 -23.13 -7.07 -20.84
N ASN A 269 -22.97 -7.70 -22.01
CA ASN A 269 -22.93 -7.07 -23.33
C ASN A 269 -23.74 -7.91 -24.34
N ARG A 270 -23.56 -7.68 -25.64
CA ARG A 270 -24.22 -8.40 -26.74
C ARG A 270 -23.22 -9.05 -27.69
N LEU A 271 -22.06 -9.46 -27.17
CA LEU A 271 -21.02 -10.14 -27.94
C LEU A 271 -21.49 -11.55 -28.32
N TYR A 272 -21.14 -12.01 -29.52
CA TYR A 272 -21.59 -13.30 -30.05
C TYR A 272 -20.51 -14.02 -30.86
N GLY A 273 -20.80 -15.26 -31.25
CA GLY A 273 -19.85 -16.14 -31.94
C GLY A 273 -18.97 -16.91 -30.95
N GLU A 274 -17.94 -17.56 -31.47
CA GLU A 274 -17.05 -18.39 -30.65
C GLU A 274 -16.02 -17.56 -29.86
N ILE A 275 -15.59 -18.08 -28.72
CA ILE A 275 -14.44 -17.54 -27.98
C ILE A 275 -13.16 -17.84 -28.80
N PRO A 276 -12.39 -16.83 -29.24
CA PRO A 276 -11.22 -17.06 -30.10
C PRO A 276 -10.13 -17.89 -29.40
N ASP A 277 -9.54 -18.84 -30.11
CA ASP A 277 -8.40 -19.62 -29.63
C ASP A 277 -7.21 -18.74 -29.19
N SER A 278 -7.08 -17.53 -29.71
CA SER A 278 -6.02 -16.60 -29.33
C SER A 278 -6.11 -16.11 -27.88
N ILE A 279 -7.25 -16.26 -27.19
CA ILE A 279 -7.40 -15.92 -25.77
C ILE A 279 -6.35 -16.62 -24.90
N GLY A 280 -5.96 -17.84 -25.28
CA GLY A 280 -4.94 -18.64 -24.60
C GLY A 280 -3.52 -18.04 -24.64
N LYS A 281 -3.31 -16.93 -25.37
CA LYS A 281 -2.03 -16.18 -25.35
C LYS A 281 -1.95 -15.16 -24.21
N CYS A 282 -3.06 -14.84 -23.55
CA CYS A 282 -3.13 -13.85 -22.48
C CYS A 282 -2.65 -14.44 -21.14
N VAL A 283 -1.43 -14.98 -21.12
CA VAL A 283 -0.90 -15.82 -20.03
C VAL A 283 -0.82 -15.13 -18.66
N ALA A 284 -0.91 -13.80 -18.60
CA ALA A 284 -0.95 -13.01 -17.38
C ALA A 284 -2.36 -12.88 -16.75
N LEU A 285 -3.41 -13.35 -17.44
CA LEU A 285 -4.79 -13.27 -16.95
C LEU A 285 -4.95 -14.02 -15.62
N ALA A 286 -5.43 -13.28 -14.62
CA ALA A 286 -5.90 -13.81 -13.35
C ALA A 286 -7.43 -13.82 -13.29
N ASN A 287 -8.09 -12.84 -13.92
CA ASN A 287 -9.55 -12.70 -13.86
C ASN A 287 -10.11 -12.51 -15.27
N LEU A 288 -10.98 -13.44 -15.67
CA LEU A 288 -11.70 -13.41 -16.94
C LEU A 288 -13.21 -13.50 -16.67
N ASP A 289 -13.92 -12.43 -17.01
CA ASP A 289 -15.38 -12.39 -16.98
C ASP A 289 -15.93 -12.08 -18.38
N MET A 290 -16.70 -13.02 -18.92
CA MET A 290 -17.39 -12.92 -20.21
C MET A 290 -18.88 -13.26 -20.04
N SER A 291 -19.38 -13.21 -18.81
CA SER A 291 -20.74 -13.62 -18.47
C SER A 291 -21.80 -12.69 -19.08
N GLY A 292 -23.05 -13.13 -19.21
CA GLY A 292 -24.13 -12.28 -19.73
C GLY A 292 -23.90 -11.78 -21.17
N ASN A 293 -23.57 -12.68 -22.08
CA ASN A 293 -23.36 -12.41 -23.51
C ASN A 293 -24.05 -13.49 -24.37
N PHE A 294 -23.77 -13.52 -25.67
CA PHE A 294 -24.29 -14.52 -26.61
C PHE A 294 -23.16 -15.38 -27.22
N PHE A 295 -22.08 -15.64 -26.48
CA PHE A 295 -21.00 -16.50 -26.96
C PHE A 295 -21.51 -17.93 -27.17
N GLU A 296 -21.09 -18.56 -28.27
CA GLU A 296 -21.48 -19.90 -28.69
C GLU A 296 -20.25 -20.79 -28.94
N GLY A 297 -20.47 -22.02 -29.39
CA GLY A 297 -19.40 -22.99 -29.62
C GLY A 297 -18.92 -23.64 -28.32
N ILE A 298 -17.64 -24.01 -28.27
CA ILE A 298 -17.00 -24.67 -27.11
C ILE A 298 -16.06 -23.71 -26.38
N ILE A 299 -15.71 -24.02 -25.13
CA ILE A 299 -14.59 -23.34 -24.47
C ILE A 299 -13.29 -23.81 -25.15
N PRO A 300 -12.46 -22.92 -25.73
CA PRO A 300 -11.32 -23.28 -26.56
C PRO A 300 -10.24 -24.02 -25.76
N THR A 301 -9.55 -24.97 -26.40
CA THR A 301 -8.50 -25.74 -25.73
C THR A 301 -7.31 -24.90 -25.30
N SER A 302 -7.05 -23.81 -26.02
CA SER A 302 -5.98 -22.86 -25.72
C SER A 302 -6.18 -22.11 -24.40
N LEU A 303 -7.41 -22.00 -23.88
CA LEU A 303 -7.67 -21.41 -22.57
C LEU A 303 -6.89 -22.15 -21.48
N GLY A 304 -6.61 -23.45 -21.66
CA GLY A 304 -5.76 -24.27 -20.81
C GLY A 304 -4.32 -23.75 -20.61
N ASN A 305 -3.86 -22.77 -21.39
CA ASN A 305 -2.56 -22.12 -21.19
C ASN A 305 -2.56 -21.07 -20.08
N LEU A 306 -3.73 -20.63 -19.61
CA LEU A 306 -3.88 -19.57 -18.60
C LEU A 306 -3.67 -20.10 -17.18
N ASN A 307 -2.51 -20.66 -16.89
CA ASN A 307 -2.21 -21.33 -15.60
C ASN A 307 -2.31 -20.41 -14.37
N GLY A 308 -2.26 -19.09 -14.56
CA GLY A 308 -2.41 -18.08 -13.52
C GLY A 308 -3.86 -17.69 -13.20
N LEU A 309 -4.85 -18.26 -13.91
CA LEU A 309 -6.26 -17.88 -13.80
C LEU A 309 -6.82 -18.24 -12.42
N GLN A 310 -7.44 -17.24 -11.77
CA GLN A 310 -8.03 -17.32 -10.43
C GLN A 310 -9.55 -17.21 -10.47
N PHE A 311 -10.08 -16.40 -11.38
CA PHE A 311 -11.51 -16.17 -11.55
C PHE A 311 -11.90 -16.38 -13.01
N LEU A 312 -12.87 -17.24 -13.25
CA LEU A 312 -13.46 -17.49 -14.56
C LEU A 312 -14.99 -17.49 -14.49
N ASP A 313 -15.63 -16.51 -15.10
CA ASP A 313 -17.08 -16.48 -15.28
C ASP A 313 -17.43 -16.46 -16.77
N LEU A 314 -18.09 -17.53 -17.23
CA LEU A 314 -18.62 -17.68 -18.59
C LEU A 314 -20.14 -17.92 -18.55
N SER A 315 -20.79 -17.61 -17.42
CA SER A 315 -22.20 -17.90 -17.22
C SER A 315 -23.11 -17.06 -18.11
N SER A 316 -24.36 -17.50 -18.28
CA SER A 316 -25.38 -16.77 -19.05
C SER A 316 -24.91 -16.48 -20.48
N ASN A 317 -24.51 -17.53 -21.19
CA ASN A 317 -24.10 -17.52 -22.58
C ASN A 317 -24.77 -18.69 -23.33
N ASN A 318 -24.42 -18.90 -24.59
CA ASN A 318 -24.90 -20.00 -25.43
C ASN A 318 -23.80 -21.06 -25.68
N LEU A 319 -22.83 -21.18 -24.77
CA LEU A 319 -21.71 -22.13 -24.89
C LEU A 319 -22.21 -23.57 -24.77
N SER A 320 -21.52 -24.49 -25.43
CA SER A 320 -21.92 -25.88 -25.60
C SER A 320 -20.73 -26.84 -25.53
N GLY A 321 -20.99 -28.12 -25.74
CA GLY A 321 -19.98 -29.17 -25.66
C GLY A 321 -19.68 -29.60 -24.22
N ARG A 322 -18.55 -30.30 -24.03
CA ARG A 322 -18.13 -30.81 -22.72
C ARG A 322 -17.35 -29.76 -21.95
N ILE A 323 -17.49 -29.76 -20.63
CA ILE A 323 -16.64 -28.98 -19.73
C ILE A 323 -15.18 -29.47 -19.90
N PRO A 324 -14.23 -28.60 -20.27
CA PRO A 324 -12.87 -29.04 -20.55
C PRO A 324 -12.13 -29.55 -19.31
N GLY A 325 -11.50 -30.71 -19.44
CA GLY A 325 -10.73 -31.36 -18.38
C GLY A 325 -9.44 -30.62 -17.98
N TYR A 326 -9.04 -29.54 -18.64
CA TYR A 326 -7.92 -28.72 -18.15
C TYR A 326 -8.36 -27.78 -17.01
N LEU A 327 -9.66 -27.54 -16.81
CA LEU A 327 -10.12 -26.65 -15.73
C LEU A 327 -9.86 -27.26 -14.34
N GLN A 328 -9.76 -28.59 -14.23
CA GLN A 328 -9.38 -29.28 -12.98
C GLN A 328 -7.87 -29.15 -12.66
N ILE A 329 -7.01 -28.84 -13.64
CA ILE A 329 -5.56 -28.71 -13.40
C ILE A 329 -5.14 -27.28 -13.06
N PHE A 330 -6.03 -26.29 -13.16
CA PHE A 330 -5.74 -24.92 -12.74
C PHE A 330 -5.66 -24.83 -11.21
N HIS A 331 -4.43 -24.91 -10.69
CA HIS A 331 -4.15 -24.82 -9.26
C HIS A 331 -4.49 -23.47 -8.64
N SER A 332 -4.53 -22.40 -9.44
CA SER A 332 -4.83 -21.05 -8.99
C SER A 332 -6.33 -20.71 -9.02
N LEU A 333 -7.17 -21.54 -9.65
CA LEU A 333 -8.57 -21.24 -9.91
C LEU A 333 -9.39 -21.33 -8.62
N GLN A 334 -9.90 -20.19 -8.17
CA GLN A 334 -10.67 -20.03 -6.93
C GLN A 334 -12.18 -19.94 -7.20
N PHE A 335 -12.55 -19.46 -8.39
CA PHE A 335 -13.95 -19.27 -8.78
C PHE A 335 -14.16 -19.68 -10.24
N LEU A 336 -15.17 -20.53 -10.48
CA LEU A 336 -15.60 -20.99 -11.79
C LEU A 336 -17.13 -20.94 -11.94
N ASN A 337 -17.65 -20.09 -12.81
CA ASN A 337 -19.08 -20.05 -13.09
C ASN A 337 -19.35 -20.37 -14.57
N LEU A 338 -20.01 -21.50 -14.81
CA LEU A 338 -20.44 -21.97 -16.13
C LEU A 338 -21.97 -22.09 -16.21
N SER A 339 -22.68 -21.47 -15.28
CA SER A 339 -24.14 -21.58 -15.19
C SER A 339 -24.85 -20.99 -16.42
N PHE A 340 -26.09 -21.41 -16.67
CA PHE A 340 -26.96 -20.91 -17.73
C PHE A 340 -26.30 -20.93 -19.12
N ASN A 341 -25.86 -22.12 -19.53
CA ASN A 341 -25.28 -22.42 -20.84
C ASN A 341 -25.93 -23.71 -21.38
N SER A 342 -25.35 -24.28 -22.45
CA SER A 342 -25.75 -25.53 -23.08
C SER A 342 -24.70 -26.66 -22.92
N PHE A 343 -23.93 -26.66 -21.82
CA PHE A 343 -22.92 -27.70 -21.57
C PHE A 343 -23.55 -29.09 -21.37
N GLU A 344 -22.82 -30.13 -21.79
CA GLU A 344 -23.24 -31.52 -21.72
C GLU A 344 -22.11 -32.47 -21.30
N GLY A 345 -22.49 -33.67 -20.88
CA GLY A 345 -21.53 -34.72 -20.50
C GLY A 345 -21.13 -34.68 -19.03
N GLU A 346 -20.04 -35.39 -18.72
CA GLU A 346 -19.59 -35.61 -17.35
C GLU A 346 -18.88 -34.38 -16.76
N VAL A 347 -19.21 -34.04 -15.52
CA VAL A 347 -18.53 -32.99 -14.75
C VAL A 347 -17.21 -33.55 -14.19
N PRO A 348 -16.06 -32.87 -14.38
CA PRO A 348 -14.79 -33.26 -13.78
C PRO A 348 -14.85 -33.31 -12.24
N LEU A 349 -13.96 -34.08 -11.60
CA LEU A 349 -14.00 -34.33 -10.14
C LEU A 349 -12.90 -33.60 -9.35
N ASP A 350 -11.80 -33.25 -10.00
CA ASP A 350 -10.61 -32.70 -9.34
C ASP A 350 -10.53 -31.18 -9.42
N GLY A 351 -9.58 -30.60 -8.67
CA GLY A 351 -9.29 -29.17 -8.71
C GLY A 351 -10.46 -28.33 -8.22
N VAL A 352 -10.83 -27.29 -8.98
CA VAL A 352 -11.96 -26.40 -8.65
C VAL A 352 -13.27 -27.16 -8.43
N PHE A 353 -13.47 -28.28 -9.15
CA PHE A 353 -14.70 -29.08 -9.07
C PHE A 353 -14.82 -29.93 -7.80
N ALA A 354 -13.74 -30.04 -7.01
CA ALA A 354 -13.78 -30.70 -5.71
C ALA A 354 -14.38 -29.79 -4.60
N ASN A 355 -14.54 -28.49 -4.85
CA ASN A 355 -15.04 -27.52 -3.88
C ASN A 355 -16.39 -26.91 -4.33
N MET A 356 -17.50 -27.35 -3.74
CA MET A 356 -18.86 -26.89 -4.07
C MET A 356 -19.04 -25.36 -4.00
N SER A 357 -18.31 -24.65 -3.15
CA SER A 357 -18.44 -23.18 -3.06
C SER A 357 -17.62 -22.44 -4.12
N ALA A 358 -16.72 -23.14 -4.83
CA ALA A 358 -15.82 -22.56 -5.81
C ALA A 358 -16.38 -22.60 -7.24
N PHE A 359 -17.47 -23.34 -7.51
CA PHE A 359 -18.03 -23.40 -8.85
C PHE A 359 -19.56 -23.46 -8.93
N SER A 360 -20.12 -23.05 -10.09
CA SER A 360 -21.54 -23.14 -10.40
C SER A 360 -21.79 -23.66 -11.82
N LEU A 361 -22.68 -24.65 -11.94
CA LEU A 361 -23.08 -25.29 -13.21
C LEU A 361 -24.61 -25.24 -13.46
N ILE A 362 -25.34 -24.48 -12.63
CA ILE A 362 -26.82 -24.41 -12.65
C ILE A 362 -27.30 -24.04 -14.07
N GLY A 363 -28.45 -24.55 -14.50
CA GLY A 363 -29.04 -24.17 -15.79
C GLY A 363 -28.43 -24.86 -17.02
N ASN A 364 -27.56 -25.86 -16.84
CA ASN A 364 -27.09 -26.75 -17.92
C ASN A 364 -27.81 -28.12 -17.82
N PRO A 365 -28.91 -28.38 -18.55
CA PRO A 365 -29.74 -29.56 -18.31
C PRO A 365 -29.13 -30.89 -18.76
N LYS A 366 -28.05 -30.86 -19.56
CA LYS A 366 -27.45 -32.06 -20.17
C LYS A 366 -26.19 -32.57 -19.44
N ILE A 367 -25.73 -31.90 -18.40
CA ILE A 367 -24.59 -32.37 -17.59
C ILE A 367 -25.00 -33.56 -16.71
N CYS A 368 -24.03 -34.39 -16.35
CA CYS A 368 -24.20 -35.59 -15.54
C CYS A 368 -22.94 -35.88 -14.71
N GLY A 369 -23.02 -36.79 -13.74
CA GLY A 369 -21.86 -37.17 -12.92
C GLY A 369 -21.39 -36.08 -11.95
N GLY A 370 -20.08 -35.97 -11.74
CA GLY A 370 -19.49 -35.03 -10.79
C GLY A 370 -19.54 -35.50 -9.33
N ILE A 371 -19.20 -34.60 -8.42
CA ILE A 371 -19.26 -34.85 -6.97
C ILE A 371 -20.70 -35.06 -6.49
N SER A 372 -20.87 -35.83 -5.42
CA SER A 372 -22.21 -36.33 -4.99
C SER A 372 -23.15 -35.20 -4.57
N GLU A 373 -22.58 -34.10 -4.08
CA GLU A 373 -23.24 -32.89 -3.61
C GLU A 373 -23.97 -32.12 -4.74
N LEU A 374 -23.63 -32.37 -6.01
CA LEU A 374 -24.31 -31.75 -7.16
C LEU A 374 -25.67 -32.37 -7.48
N HIS A 375 -25.97 -33.56 -6.94
CA HIS A 375 -27.22 -34.29 -7.17
C HIS A 375 -27.56 -34.51 -8.66
N LEU A 376 -26.55 -34.60 -9.53
CA LEU A 376 -26.73 -34.85 -10.95
C LEU A 376 -26.99 -36.33 -11.25
N ARG A 377 -27.68 -36.59 -12.36
CA ARG A 377 -27.88 -37.97 -12.84
C ARG A 377 -26.52 -38.62 -13.18
N PRO A 378 -26.33 -39.93 -12.95
CA PRO A 378 -25.15 -40.64 -13.46
C PRO A 378 -25.08 -40.56 -14.99
N CYS A 379 -23.88 -40.41 -15.53
CA CYS A 379 -23.70 -40.45 -16.98
C CYS A 379 -23.96 -41.86 -17.52
N SER A 380 -24.81 -41.97 -18.56
CA SER A 380 -25.05 -43.24 -19.25
C SER A 380 -23.74 -43.70 -19.90
N SER A 381 -23.10 -44.72 -19.33
CA SER A 381 -21.83 -45.24 -19.83
C SER A 381 -21.99 -45.73 -21.27
N ALA A 382 -21.34 -45.06 -22.23
CA ALA A 382 -20.77 -45.79 -23.35
C ALA A 382 -19.66 -46.67 -22.74
N GLN A 383 -19.94 -47.97 -22.64
CA GLN A 383 -19.03 -48.98 -22.11
C GLN A 383 -17.62 -48.86 -22.70
N PRO A 384 -16.56 -48.74 -21.87
CA PRO A 384 -15.25 -49.26 -22.22
C PRO A 384 -15.09 -50.62 -21.55
N GLY A 385 -15.22 -51.69 -22.33
CA GLY A 385 -14.87 -53.03 -21.89
C GLY A 385 -13.40 -53.10 -21.49
N GLY A 386 -13.10 -53.71 -20.35
CA GLY A 386 -11.71 -53.99 -20.00
C GLY A 386 -11.43 -54.23 -18.52
N LYS A 387 -12.01 -55.29 -17.94
CA LYS A 387 -11.46 -55.88 -16.71
C LYS A 387 -10.02 -56.33 -16.99
N LYS A 388 -9.03 -55.72 -16.34
CA LYS A 388 -7.76 -56.34 -15.88
C LYS A 388 -6.81 -55.28 -15.30
N HIS A 389 -6.92 -55.00 -14.00
CA HIS A 389 -5.77 -54.58 -13.19
C HIS A 389 -6.07 -54.87 -11.70
N LYS A 390 -6.12 -56.16 -11.36
CA LYS A 390 -6.05 -56.65 -9.97
C LYS A 390 -4.87 -57.62 -9.77
N ALA A 391 -3.76 -57.37 -10.47
CA ALA A 391 -2.57 -58.23 -10.39
C ALA A 391 -1.24 -57.45 -10.43
N ALA A 392 -1.21 -56.18 -10.00
CA ALA A 392 0.00 -55.35 -9.98
C ALA A 392 0.21 -54.59 -8.64
N ILE A 393 -0.38 -55.06 -7.55
CA ILE A 393 -0.22 -54.44 -6.21
C ILE A 393 0.57 -55.34 -5.23
N LEU A 394 0.99 -56.54 -5.65
CA LEU A 394 1.73 -57.46 -4.77
C LEU A 394 3.26 -57.46 -4.98
N VAL A 395 3.79 -56.76 -5.99
CA VAL A 395 5.23 -56.82 -6.33
C VAL A 395 6.04 -55.63 -5.78
N VAL A 396 5.40 -54.53 -5.37
CA VAL A 396 6.10 -53.32 -4.86
C VAL A 396 6.46 -53.43 -3.37
N ILE A 397 5.83 -54.33 -2.62
CA ILE A 397 6.06 -54.46 -1.17
C ILE A 397 7.41 -55.14 -0.86
N ILE A 398 8.01 -55.86 -1.81
CA ILE A 398 9.26 -56.61 -1.58
C ILE A 398 10.53 -55.81 -1.92
N THR A 399 10.42 -54.70 -2.67
CA THR A 399 11.59 -53.90 -3.09
C THR A 399 11.97 -52.76 -2.14
N VAL A 400 11.11 -52.40 -1.19
CA VAL A 400 11.37 -51.30 -0.24
C VAL A 400 12.12 -51.75 1.02
N ALA A 401 12.19 -53.05 1.30
CA ALA A 401 12.81 -53.58 2.52
C ALA A 401 14.35 -53.68 2.49
N SER A 402 15.01 -53.51 1.34
CA SER A 402 16.47 -53.64 1.21
C SER A 402 17.23 -52.31 1.14
N GLY A 403 16.54 -51.17 0.97
CA GLY A 403 17.17 -49.84 0.88
C GLY A 403 17.52 -49.19 2.23
N VAL A 404 16.82 -49.59 3.31
CA VAL A 404 16.94 -48.93 4.64
C VAL A 404 18.13 -49.45 5.45
N LEU A 405 18.70 -50.61 5.10
CA LEU A 405 19.86 -51.20 5.78
C LEU A 405 21.22 -50.70 5.24
N GLY A 406 21.26 -50.10 4.04
CA GLY A 406 22.49 -49.58 3.44
C GLY A 406 22.90 -48.19 3.94
N LEU A 407 21.92 -47.34 4.28
CA LEU A 407 22.16 -45.95 4.70
C LEU A 407 22.62 -45.82 6.16
N THR A 408 22.30 -46.81 7.02
CA THR A 408 22.69 -46.81 8.44
C THR A 408 24.16 -47.17 8.65
N LEU A 409 24.77 -47.95 7.74
CA LEU A 409 26.19 -48.32 7.82
C LEU A 409 27.15 -47.23 7.34
N ILE A 410 26.72 -46.36 6.42
CA ILE A 410 27.55 -45.25 5.90
C ILE A 410 27.66 -44.10 6.91
N LEU A 411 26.59 -43.81 7.64
CA LEU A 411 26.59 -42.78 8.71
C LEU A 411 27.46 -43.17 9.91
N PHE A 412 27.62 -44.47 10.19
CA PHE A 412 28.44 -44.98 11.29
C PHE A 412 29.95 -44.80 11.04
N PHE A 413 30.42 -44.92 9.79
CA PHE A 413 31.83 -44.71 9.43
C PHE A 413 32.25 -43.23 9.39
N ILE A 414 31.33 -42.31 9.08
CA ILE A 414 31.60 -40.86 9.07
C ILE A 414 31.77 -40.32 10.50
N LEU A 415 31.02 -40.85 11.47
CA LEU A 415 31.11 -40.49 12.89
C LEU A 415 32.42 -40.97 13.57
N LEU A 416 33.02 -42.06 13.07
CA LEU A 416 34.32 -42.53 13.56
C LEU A 416 35.52 -41.74 13.00
N TYR A 417 35.34 -41.04 11.87
CA TYR A 417 36.39 -40.21 11.28
C TYR A 417 36.55 -38.84 11.98
N TRP A 418 35.50 -38.32 12.62
CA TRP A 418 35.51 -36.99 13.24
C TRP A 418 36.02 -36.97 14.70
N THR A 419 36.26 -38.12 15.32
CA THR A 419 36.74 -38.20 16.73
C THR A 419 38.27 -38.19 16.87
N ARG A 420 39.02 -37.94 15.79
CA ARG A 420 40.49 -37.96 15.80
C ARG A 420 41.18 -36.69 15.29
N LYS A 421 40.71 -35.49 15.64
CA LYS A 421 41.59 -34.30 15.61
C LYS A 421 41.04 -33.09 16.38
N SER A 422 41.35 -32.96 17.67
CA SER A 422 41.52 -31.62 18.27
C SER A 422 42.24 -31.65 19.63
N ARG A 423 43.43 -31.07 19.67
CA ARG A 423 44.09 -30.53 20.88
C ARG A 423 44.98 -29.36 20.45
N LYS A 424 44.68 -28.14 20.94
CA LYS A 424 45.59 -27.27 21.74
C LYS A 424 45.01 -25.85 21.89
N ARG A 425 45.27 -25.27 23.08
CA ARG A 425 44.85 -23.95 23.59
C ARG A 425 45.99 -22.92 23.52
N HIS A 426 45.58 -21.65 23.30
CA HIS A 426 46.06 -20.32 23.74
C HIS A 426 47.54 -19.87 23.59
N PRO A 427 47.76 -18.55 23.41
CA PRO A 427 48.07 -17.71 24.57
C PRO A 427 47.38 -16.32 24.60
N SER A 428 47.43 -15.72 25.79
CA SER A 428 46.80 -14.50 26.32
C SER A 428 47.63 -13.22 26.13
N MET A 429 46.98 -12.04 26.22
CA MET A 429 47.60 -10.82 26.79
C MET A 429 46.59 -9.95 27.57
N ALA A 430 47.12 -9.35 28.64
CA ALA A 430 46.52 -8.59 29.74
C ALA A 430 45.95 -7.19 29.34
N THR A 431 44.76 -6.79 29.79
CA THR A 431 44.38 -6.00 31.01
C THR A 431 44.60 -4.48 30.93
N MET A 432 43.52 -3.71 31.05
CA MET A 432 43.47 -2.48 31.87
C MET A 432 42.06 -2.24 32.42
N ARG A 433 42.00 -1.86 33.70
CA ARG A 433 40.79 -1.58 34.49
C ARG A 433 40.38 -0.11 34.38
N THR A 434 39.07 0.14 34.43
CA THR A 434 38.50 1.30 35.13
C THR A 434 37.12 0.90 35.68
N GLU A 435 36.92 1.19 36.95
CA GLU A 435 35.75 0.80 37.75
C GLU A 435 34.53 1.63 37.37
N LEU A 436 33.51 0.96 36.82
CA LEU A 436 32.12 1.37 36.89
C LEU A 436 31.40 0.32 37.74
N ILE A 437 30.41 0.73 38.54
CA ILE A 437 29.52 -0.18 39.27
C ILE A 437 28.87 -1.10 38.23
N ARG A 438 29.43 -2.29 38.05
CA ARG A 438 28.97 -3.29 37.08
C ARG A 438 27.89 -4.11 37.74
N VAL A 439 26.69 -4.05 37.20
CA VAL A 439 25.64 -5.00 37.53
C VAL A 439 26.00 -6.33 36.86
N SER A 440 25.92 -7.41 37.62
CA SER A 440 26.14 -8.77 37.18
C SER A 440 24.90 -9.36 36.50
N TYR A 441 25.09 -10.38 35.68
CA TYR A 441 23.97 -11.12 35.07
C TYR A 441 23.01 -11.67 36.15
N ALA A 442 23.53 -12.14 37.28
CA ALA A 442 22.73 -12.68 38.37
C ALA A 442 21.81 -11.63 39.03
N GLU A 443 22.29 -10.41 39.19
CA GLU A 443 21.48 -9.29 39.69
C GLU A 443 20.35 -8.93 38.72
N LEU A 444 20.62 -8.94 37.40
CA LEU A 444 19.58 -8.70 36.40
C LEU A 444 18.54 -9.82 36.36
N VAL A 445 18.95 -11.08 36.49
CA VAL A 445 18.04 -12.23 36.59
C VAL A 445 17.12 -12.07 37.80
N LYS A 446 17.66 -11.66 38.96
CA LYS A 446 16.86 -11.42 40.17
C LYS A 446 15.89 -10.25 39.99
N ALA A 447 16.37 -9.13 39.47
CA ALA A 447 15.59 -7.91 39.29
C ALA A 447 14.41 -8.04 38.31
N THR A 448 14.48 -9.03 37.40
CA THR A 448 13.50 -9.23 36.32
C THR A 448 12.63 -10.48 36.49
N ASP A 449 12.75 -11.17 37.62
CA ASP A 449 12.12 -12.47 37.87
C ASP A 449 12.44 -13.49 36.75
N GLY A 450 13.74 -13.68 36.48
CA GLY A 450 14.21 -14.61 35.45
C GLY A 450 13.94 -14.16 34.02
N PHE A 451 13.85 -12.85 33.77
CA PHE A 451 13.41 -12.28 32.48
C PHE A 451 12.02 -12.77 32.06
N SER A 452 11.11 -12.86 33.03
CA SER A 452 9.72 -13.29 32.81
C SER A 452 9.05 -12.50 31.68
N SER A 453 8.25 -13.18 30.86
CA SER A 453 7.48 -12.54 29.79
C SER A 453 6.47 -11.52 30.33
N ALA A 454 6.07 -11.62 31.60
CA ALA A 454 5.21 -10.65 32.27
C ALA A 454 5.87 -9.26 32.46
N ASN A 455 7.21 -9.21 32.44
CA ASN A 455 8.00 -7.98 32.60
C ASN A 455 8.51 -7.41 31.28
N LEU A 456 8.14 -8.02 30.14
CA LEU A 456 8.61 -7.62 28.81
C LEU A 456 7.80 -6.42 28.28
N PHE A 457 8.46 -5.28 28.10
CA PHE A 457 7.84 -4.03 27.62
C PHE A 457 7.95 -3.84 26.11
N GLY A 458 8.95 -4.43 25.46
CA GLY A 458 9.11 -4.33 24.00
C GLY A 458 10.22 -5.22 23.44
N VAL A 459 10.06 -5.62 22.19
CA VAL A 459 11.07 -6.39 21.43
C VAL A 459 11.42 -5.60 20.17
N GLY A 460 12.66 -5.14 20.09
CA GLY A 460 13.20 -4.41 18.96
C GLY A 460 14.13 -5.27 18.10
N SER A 461 14.65 -4.67 17.02
CA SER A 461 15.55 -5.35 16.09
C SER A 461 16.91 -5.71 16.70
N PHE A 462 17.36 -5.07 17.77
CA PHE A 462 18.68 -5.33 18.38
C PHE A 462 18.61 -5.94 19.78
N GLY A 463 17.40 -6.21 20.31
CA GLY A 463 17.22 -6.68 21.67
C GLY A 463 15.80 -6.53 22.20
N SER A 464 15.61 -6.88 23.47
CA SER A 464 14.35 -6.76 24.21
C SER A 464 14.50 -5.81 25.39
N VAL A 465 13.43 -5.10 25.75
CA VAL A 465 13.37 -4.23 26.93
C VAL A 465 12.41 -4.85 27.94
N CYS A 466 12.87 -5.02 29.16
CA CYS A 466 12.07 -5.50 30.28
C CYS A 466 12.11 -4.52 31.45
N LYS A 467 11.06 -4.49 32.25
CA LYS A 467 11.01 -3.77 33.52
C LYS A 467 11.67 -4.63 34.60
N GLY A 468 12.50 -4.00 35.43
CA GLY A 468 13.08 -4.65 36.60
C GLY A 468 13.01 -3.77 37.83
N VAL A 469 13.11 -4.38 39.00
CA VAL A 469 13.24 -3.69 40.30
C VAL A 469 14.61 -4.04 40.86
N MET A 470 15.47 -3.03 40.97
CA MET A 470 16.81 -3.19 41.52
C MET A 470 16.77 -2.94 43.03
N GLU A 471 17.24 -3.91 43.81
CA GLU A 471 17.46 -3.80 45.26
C GLU A 471 18.70 -2.96 45.60
N TRP A 472 18.82 -1.77 45.00
CA TRP A 472 19.68 -0.73 45.53
C TRP A 472 18.97 -0.05 46.71
N ASP A 473 19.62 0.89 47.39
CA ASP A 473 19.21 1.51 48.67
C ASP A 473 17.81 2.20 48.71
N ASP A 474 16.84 1.89 47.82
CA ASP A 474 15.42 2.29 47.87
C ASP A 474 14.50 1.54 46.84
N GLU A 475 14.75 0.26 46.48
CA GLU A 475 13.94 -0.50 45.47
C GLU A 475 13.60 0.29 44.18
N LYS A 476 14.61 0.54 43.34
CA LYS A 476 14.45 1.39 42.15
C LYS A 476 13.88 0.61 40.95
N THR A 477 12.77 1.09 40.38
CA THR A 477 12.24 0.59 39.09
C THR A 477 13.12 1.09 37.94
N VAL A 478 13.50 0.19 37.04
CA VAL A 478 14.40 0.47 35.91
C VAL A 478 13.92 -0.21 34.62
N ALA A 479 14.34 0.32 33.48
CA ALA A 479 14.21 -0.34 32.18
C ALA A 479 15.53 -1.06 31.84
N ILE A 480 15.47 -2.36 31.57
CA ILE A 480 16.62 -3.21 31.25
C ILE A 480 16.53 -3.63 29.78
N LYS A 481 17.40 -3.06 28.94
CA LYS A 481 17.53 -3.36 27.52
C LYS A 481 18.55 -4.47 27.32
N ILE A 482 18.09 -5.67 27.04
CA ILE A 482 18.89 -6.89 26.80
C ILE A 482 19.18 -7.00 25.31
N LEU A 483 20.45 -7.18 24.92
CA LEU A 483 20.82 -7.19 23.51
C LEU A 483 20.90 -8.59 22.90
N ASN A 484 20.43 -8.72 21.66
CA ASN A 484 20.54 -9.96 20.89
C ASN A 484 21.89 -10.04 20.16
N LEU A 485 22.88 -10.66 20.80
CA LEU A 485 24.25 -10.74 20.28
C LEU A 485 24.42 -11.69 19.07
N GLN A 486 23.42 -12.50 18.73
CA GLN A 486 23.46 -13.35 17.52
C GLN A 486 23.23 -12.54 16.24
N GLN A 487 22.76 -11.31 16.35
CA GLN A 487 22.47 -10.44 15.21
C GLN A 487 23.67 -9.55 14.84
N GLN A 488 23.93 -9.45 13.53
CA GLN A 488 25.07 -8.71 13.01
C GLN A 488 24.91 -7.20 13.30
N GLY A 489 25.91 -6.61 13.96
CA GLY A 489 25.92 -5.17 14.30
C GLY A 489 25.48 -4.84 15.74
N THR A 490 24.86 -5.77 16.48
CA THR A 490 24.38 -5.51 17.85
C THR A 490 25.49 -5.07 18.81
N SER A 491 26.69 -5.66 18.70
CA SER A 491 27.83 -5.24 19.53
C SER A 491 28.32 -3.83 19.22
N ARG A 492 28.17 -3.35 17.97
CA ARG A 492 28.49 -1.95 17.63
C ARG A 492 27.43 -1.01 18.17
N SER A 493 26.16 -1.41 18.09
CA SER A 493 25.03 -0.66 18.64
C SER A 493 25.15 -0.46 20.15
N PHE A 494 25.51 -1.51 20.89
CA PHE A 494 25.81 -1.43 22.33
C PHE A 494 26.88 -0.40 22.66
N ILE A 495 27.98 -0.41 21.90
CA ILE A 495 29.12 0.48 22.14
C ILE A 495 28.72 1.93 21.84
N ALA A 496 28.06 2.18 20.70
CA ALA A 496 27.58 3.51 20.33
C ALA A 496 26.62 4.09 21.38
N GLU A 497 25.68 3.28 21.87
CA GLU A 497 24.72 3.69 22.90
C GLU A 497 25.40 3.95 24.25
N CYS A 498 26.35 3.10 24.66
CA CYS A 498 27.18 3.34 25.85
C CYS A 498 28.01 4.62 25.73
N GLU A 499 28.64 4.86 24.57
CA GLU A 499 29.46 6.04 24.33
C GLU A 499 28.63 7.32 24.35
N ALA A 500 27.42 7.29 23.79
CA ALA A 500 26.54 8.44 23.71
C ALA A 500 26.00 8.78 25.10
N LEU A 501 25.44 7.78 25.78
CA LEU A 501 24.80 7.99 27.08
C LEU A 501 25.81 8.30 28.20
N ARG A 502 27.09 7.96 28.02
CA ARG A 502 28.16 8.31 28.98
C ARG A 502 28.44 9.82 29.03
N SER A 503 28.28 10.54 27.92
CA SER A 503 28.73 11.93 27.77
C SER A 503 27.58 12.95 27.73
N ILE A 504 26.36 12.54 27.43
CA ILE A 504 25.20 13.44 27.33
C ILE A 504 24.47 13.58 28.66
N ARG A 505 24.07 14.81 29.01
CA ARG A 505 23.19 15.10 30.15
C ARG A 505 22.22 16.21 29.77
N HIS A 506 20.96 15.86 29.55
CA HIS A 506 19.90 16.81 29.23
C HIS A 506 18.58 16.30 29.78
N ARG A 507 17.69 17.21 30.21
CA ARG A 507 16.41 16.85 30.84
C ARG A 507 15.49 16.05 29.90
N ASN A 508 15.55 16.29 28.59
CA ASN A 508 14.73 15.61 27.58
C ASN A 508 15.46 14.41 26.94
N LEU A 509 16.44 13.80 27.63
CA LEU A 509 17.15 12.59 27.17
C LEU A 509 17.06 11.50 28.24
N VAL A 510 16.83 10.25 27.83
CA VAL A 510 16.83 9.12 28.77
C VAL A 510 18.22 8.91 29.34
N LYS A 511 18.29 8.75 30.67
CA LYS A 511 19.55 8.60 31.39
C LYS A 511 19.92 7.12 31.58
N ILE A 512 21.19 6.82 31.30
CA ILE A 512 21.79 5.53 31.65
C ILE A 512 22.13 5.48 33.13
N ILE A 513 21.72 4.39 33.79
CA ILE A 513 22.07 4.12 35.18
C ILE A 513 23.36 3.29 35.23
N THR A 514 23.40 2.18 34.50
CA THR A 514 24.57 1.28 34.43
C THR A 514 24.46 0.32 33.23
N ALA A 515 25.47 -0.51 33.00
CA ALA A 515 25.51 -1.52 31.95
C ALA A 515 26.09 -2.85 32.48
N CYS A 516 25.56 -3.96 31.97
CA CYS A 516 26.09 -5.30 32.18
C CYS A 516 26.82 -5.74 30.90
N SER A 517 28.06 -6.20 31.05
CA SER A 517 28.84 -6.86 30.00
C SER A 517 29.59 -8.03 30.65
N GLY A 518 29.11 -9.24 30.41
CA GLY A 518 29.57 -10.45 31.09
C GLY A 518 29.15 -11.72 30.34
N VAL A 519 28.98 -12.82 31.07
CA VAL A 519 28.51 -14.10 30.51
C VAL A 519 27.28 -14.60 31.27
N ASP A 520 26.39 -15.30 30.58
CA ASP A 520 25.23 -15.98 31.19
C ASP A 520 25.67 -17.24 31.98
N PHE A 521 24.72 -17.88 32.67
CA PHE A 521 24.99 -19.13 33.43
C PHE A 521 25.43 -20.32 32.55
N ARG A 522 25.30 -20.21 31.22
CA ARG A 522 25.70 -21.23 30.24
C ARG A 522 27.05 -20.91 29.59
N GLY A 523 27.67 -19.78 29.93
CA GLY A 523 28.96 -19.33 29.41
C GLY A 523 28.89 -18.58 28.07
N ASN A 524 27.71 -18.13 27.62
CA ASN A 524 27.57 -17.28 26.44
C ASN A 524 27.74 -15.81 26.80
N ASP A 525 28.25 -14.99 25.87
CA ASP A 525 28.33 -13.54 26.04
C ASP A 525 26.94 -12.94 26.30
N PHE A 526 26.87 -11.99 27.25
CA PHE A 526 25.66 -11.28 27.62
C PHE A 526 25.92 -9.79 27.79
N LYS A 527 25.08 -8.96 27.18
CA LYS A 527 25.14 -7.49 27.28
C LYS A 527 23.76 -6.90 27.51
N ALA A 528 23.67 -5.97 28.46
CA ALA A 528 22.44 -5.23 28.74
C ALA A 528 22.73 -3.80 29.23
N LEU A 529 21.80 -2.89 29.00
CA LEU A 529 21.80 -1.52 29.53
C LEU A 529 20.68 -1.36 30.55
N VAL A 530 20.97 -0.67 31.65
CA VAL A 530 20.00 -0.32 32.69
C VAL A 530 19.75 1.18 32.62
N LEU A 531 18.51 1.55 32.31
CA LEU A 531 18.05 2.91 32.01
C LEU A 531 16.98 3.33 33.02
N GLU A 532 16.75 4.64 33.14
CA GLU A 532 15.58 5.15 33.87
C GLU A 532 14.27 4.70 33.20
N PHE A 533 13.31 4.26 34.01
CA PHE A 533 12.02 3.80 33.53
C PHE A 533 11.07 4.98 33.31
N MET A 534 10.32 4.97 32.22
CA MET A 534 9.39 6.03 31.83
C MET A 534 7.95 5.51 31.98
N GLU A 535 7.19 6.06 32.93
CA GLU A 535 5.92 5.49 33.39
C GLU A 535 4.81 5.55 32.35
N ASN A 536 4.81 6.60 31.50
CA ASN A 536 3.77 6.81 30.50
C ASN A 536 4.11 6.16 29.14
N GLY A 537 5.18 5.36 29.07
CA GLY A 537 5.52 4.58 27.88
C GLY A 537 6.04 5.43 26.72
N SER A 538 5.84 4.96 25.49
CA SER A 538 6.33 5.63 24.28
C SER A 538 5.27 6.50 23.59
N LEU A 539 5.71 7.51 22.87
CA LEU A 539 4.85 8.40 22.08
C LEU A 539 4.05 7.62 21.03
N GLU A 540 4.62 6.53 20.49
CA GLU A 540 3.94 5.64 19.53
C GLU A 540 2.58 5.14 20.07
N GLN A 541 2.53 4.75 21.35
CA GLN A 541 1.31 4.28 22.02
C GLN A 541 0.26 5.40 22.13
N GLY A 542 0.69 6.65 22.35
CA GLY A 542 -0.19 7.83 22.42
C GLY A 542 -0.68 8.34 21.07
N LEU A 543 0.05 8.06 19.98
CA LEU A 543 -0.33 8.43 18.60
C LEU A 543 -1.17 7.35 17.91
N HIS A 544 -0.90 6.07 18.20
CA HIS A 544 -1.53 4.91 17.55
C HIS A 544 -2.06 3.89 18.58
N PRO A 545 -3.15 4.17 19.30
CA PRO A 545 -3.69 3.25 20.29
C PRO A 545 -4.24 1.98 19.63
N ASN A 546 -3.74 0.81 20.03
CA ASN A 546 -4.22 -0.49 19.55
C ASN A 546 -5.71 -0.69 19.90
N VAL A 547 -6.47 -1.27 18.97
CA VAL A 547 -7.93 -1.45 19.07
C VAL A 547 -8.36 -2.30 20.27
N ASN A 548 -7.49 -3.19 20.76
CA ASN A 548 -7.77 -4.12 21.85
C ASN A 548 -7.41 -3.64 23.26
N GLU A 549 -6.72 -2.49 23.40
CA GLU A 549 -6.23 -1.96 24.70
C GLU A 549 -6.83 -0.59 25.05
N ARG A 550 -8.08 -0.34 24.64
CA ARG A 550 -8.76 0.96 24.82
C ARG A 550 -9.16 1.29 26.27
N ILE A 551 -8.80 0.48 27.27
CA ILE A 551 -9.35 0.65 28.62
C ILE A 551 -8.47 1.50 29.55
N LEU A 552 -7.24 1.89 29.17
CA LEU A 552 -6.46 2.81 30.03
C LEU A 552 -5.56 3.87 29.35
N MET A 553 -5.51 3.99 28.01
CA MET A 553 -4.58 4.93 27.37
C MET A 553 -5.21 6.28 26.99
N ARG A 554 -4.47 7.35 27.33
CA ARG A 554 -4.84 8.77 27.18
C ARG A 554 -4.50 9.24 25.75
N ILE A 555 -5.50 9.57 24.94
CA ILE A 555 -5.29 10.13 23.58
C ILE A 555 -4.63 11.52 23.71
N LEU A 556 -3.47 11.71 23.09
CA LEU A 556 -2.74 12.99 23.10
C LEU A 556 -3.49 14.05 22.28
N ASN A 557 -3.82 15.17 22.93
CA ASN A 557 -4.38 16.33 22.25
C ASN A 557 -3.28 17.15 21.52
N LEU A 558 -3.68 18.10 20.68
CA LEU A 558 -2.71 18.89 19.88
C LEU A 558 -1.76 19.72 20.75
N GLU A 559 -2.21 20.26 21.87
CA GLU A 559 -1.38 21.03 22.80
C GLU A 559 -0.27 20.16 23.40
N GLN A 560 -0.61 18.97 23.87
CA GLN A 560 0.35 17.98 24.37
C GLN A 560 1.33 17.56 23.28
N ARG A 561 0.86 17.33 22.05
CA ARG A 561 1.73 16.99 20.91
C ARG A 561 2.72 18.10 20.57
N VAL A 562 2.28 19.36 20.64
CA VAL A 562 3.16 20.52 20.44
C VAL A 562 4.18 20.62 21.57
N SER A 563 3.77 20.43 22.83
CA SER A 563 4.70 20.40 23.97
C SER A 563 5.77 19.32 23.80
N ILE A 564 5.35 18.10 23.43
CA ILE A 564 6.25 16.97 23.15
C ILE A 564 7.20 17.30 21.99
N ALA A 565 6.71 17.93 20.92
CA ALA A 565 7.56 18.33 19.80
C ALA A 565 8.62 19.36 20.23
N ILE A 566 8.27 20.29 21.12
CA ILE A 566 9.20 21.27 21.69
C ILE A 566 10.27 20.57 22.53
N ASP A 567 9.90 19.63 23.39
CA ASP A 567 10.83 18.84 24.20
C ASP A 567 11.83 18.06 23.34
N VAL A 568 11.34 17.42 22.28
CA VAL A 568 12.17 16.67 21.33
C VAL A 568 13.09 17.60 20.55
N ALA A 569 12.59 18.75 20.10
CA ALA A 569 13.43 19.76 19.45
C ALA A 569 14.54 20.28 20.39
N SER A 570 14.22 20.50 21.67
CA SER A 570 15.19 20.89 22.70
C SER A 570 16.28 19.81 22.89
N ALA A 571 15.90 18.54 22.91
CA ALA A 571 16.85 17.43 22.99
C ALA A 571 17.80 17.38 21.79
N LEU A 572 17.26 17.52 20.57
CA LEU A 572 18.06 17.50 19.34
C LEU A 572 18.99 18.71 19.24
N ASP A 573 18.53 19.90 19.62
CA ASP A 573 19.38 21.09 19.66
C ASP A 573 20.55 20.93 20.64
N TYR A 574 20.30 20.33 21.81
CA TYR A 574 21.37 19.97 22.73
C TYR A 574 22.37 19.00 22.10
N LEU A 575 21.89 17.91 21.48
CA LEU A 575 22.75 16.89 20.88
C LEU A 575 23.62 17.45 19.74
N HIS A 576 23.06 18.30 18.89
CA HIS A 576 23.75 18.83 17.73
C HIS A 576 24.71 19.98 18.04
N HIS A 577 24.39 20.83 19.02
CA HIS A 577 25.13 22.09 19.21
C HIS A 577 25.74 22.27 20.59
N HIS A 578 25.20 21.63 21.63
CA HIS A 578 25.55 21.92 23.03
C HIS A 578 26.17 20.75 23.79
N SER A 579 26.20 19.56 23.18
CA SER A 579 26.87 18.39 23.76
C SER A 579 28.39 18.45 23.55
N PRO A 580 29.20 17.80 24.40
CA PRO A 580 30.67 17.88 24.31
C PRO A 580 31.26 17.42 22.97
N VAL A 581 30.54 16.56 22.25
CA VAL A 581 30.84 16.11 20.89
C VAL A 581 29.51 16.09 20.16
N PRO A 582 29.33 16.77 19.01
CA PRO A 582 28.06 16.75 18.29
C PRO A 582 27.62 15.33 17.94
N ILE A 583 26.40 14.97 18.33
CA ILE A 583 25.83 13.63 18.17
C ILE A 583 24.59 13.71 17.27
N VAL A 584 24.55 12.88 16.22
CA VAL A 584 23.36 12.66 15.41
C VAL A 584 22.68 11.37 15.85
N HIS A 585 21.40 11.42 16.23
CA HIS A 585 20.66 10.28 16.78
C HIS A 585 20.47 9.10 15.80
N CYS A 586 20.23 9.42 14.51
CA CYS A 586 20.03 8.48 13.40
C CYS A 586 18.84 7.50 13.48
N ASP A 587 18.13 7.39 14.61
CA ASP A 587 16.92 6.56 14.75
C ASP A 587 15.78 7.28 15.50
N LEU A 588 15.47 8.52 15.11
CA LEU A 588 14.39 9.26 15.77
C LEU A 588 13.03 8.82 15.21
N LYS A 589 12.18 8.25 16.06
CA LYS A 589 10.82 7.76 15.73
C LYS A 589 9.93 7.75 16.98
N PRO A 590 8.59 7.72 16.85
CA PRO A 590 7.69 7.75 18.01
C PRO A 590 7.95 6.67 19.08
N SER A 591 8.43 5.48 18.71
CA SER A 591 8.80 4.41 19.66
C SER A 591 9.93 4.80 20.59
N ASN A 592 10.82 5.66 20.11
CA ASN A 592 12.06 6.07 20.78
C ASN A 592 11.89 7.38 21.57
N ILE A 593 10.68 7.93 21.62
CA ILE A 593 10.33 9.10 22.43
C ILE A 593 9.49 8.61 23.60
N LEU A 594 10.06 8.63 24.80
CA LEU A 594 9.42 8.15 26.01
C LEU A 594 8.86 9.30 26.84
N LEU A 595 7.79 9.03 27.59
CA LEU A 595 7.07 10.01 28.39
C LEU A 595 7.22 9.69 29.88
N ASP A 596 7.70 10.65 30.65
CA ASP A 596 7.74 10.56 32.11
C ASP A 596 6.35 10.78 32.72
N VAL A 597 6.23 10.67 34.05
CA VAL A 597 5.00 10.92 34.81
C VAL A 597 4.34 12.28 34.51
N ASP A 598 5.12 13.30 34.16
CA ASP A 598 4.66 14.68 33.89
C ASP A 598 4.34 14.93 32.41
N MET A 599 4.40 13.89 31.55
CA MET A 599 4.24 13.96 30.10
C MET A 599 5.37 14.72 29.38
N THR A 600 6.52 14.87 30.02
CA THR A 600 7.73 15.45 29.41
C THR A 600 8.37 14.42 28.49
N ALA A 601 8.70 14.84 27.26
CA ALA A 601 9.28 13.93 26.29
C ALA A 601 10.78 13.73 26.49
N HIS A 602 11.22 12.48 26.41
CA HIS A 602 12.60 12.04 26.54
C HIS A 602 13.03 11.22 25.33
N VAL A 603 14.06 11.67 24.61
CA VAL A 603 14.62 10.91 23.49
C VAL A 603 15.49 9.76 24.01
N SER A 604 15.29 8.57 23.43
CA SER A 604 15.89 7.30 23.84
C SER A 604 16.41 6.51 22.65
N ASP A 605 17.14 5.42 22.91
CA ASP A 605 17.70 4.50 21.92
C ASP A 605 18.76 5.12 20.98
N PHE A 606 19.97 5.26 21.53
CA PHE A 606 21.14 5.78 20.81
C PHE A 606 21.91 4.68 20.08
N GLY A 607 21.30 3.52 19.85
CA GLY A 607 21.96 2.36 19.25
C GLY A 607 22.51 2.58 17.83
N LEU A 608 22.07 3.63 17.13
CA LEU A 608 22.55 4.03 15.80
C LEU A 608 23.22 5.40 15.77
N ALA A 609 23.45 6.02 16.93
CA ALA A 609 23.97 7.36 17.03
C ALA A 609 25.37 7.48 16.43
N LYS A 610 25.68 8.65 15.86
CA LYS A 610 26.99 8.97 15.26
C LYS A 610 27.58 10.22 15.91
N PHE A 611 28.87 10.14 16.22
CA PHE A 611 29.67 11.25 16.74
C PHE A 611 30.39 11.95 15.59
N LEU A 612 30.29 13.26 15.53
CA LEU A 612 31.02 14.07 14.56
C LEU A 612 32.31 14.57 15.23
N SER A 613 33.47 14.03 14.85
CA SER A 613 34.78 14.52 15.32
C SER A 613 35.27 15.71 14.49
N GLU A 614 35.95 16.67 15.12
CA GLU A 614 36.49 17.90 14.50
C GLU A 614 37.53 17.69 13.36
N SER A 615 37.92 16.45 13.04
CA SER A 615 38.80 16.15 11.90
C SER A 615 38.12 15.29 10.85
N THR A 616 37.06 15.82 10.25
CA THR A 616 36.72 15.48 8.86
C THR A 616 36.03 16.69 8.25
N ASP A 617 36.60 17.12 7.12
CA ASP A 617 36.19 18.28 6.34
C ASP A 617 34.68 18.45 6.22
N LEU A 618 34.25 19.72 6.20
CA LEU A 618 32.90 20.17 5.86
C LEU A 618 32.36 19.44 4.62
N ILE A 619 31.71 18.30 4.84
CA ILE A 619 30.72 17.77 3.91
C ILE A 619 29.39 18.27 4.45
N SER A 620 28.84 19.26 3.75
CA SER A 620 27.51 19.79 3.98
C SER A 620 26.48 18.66 4.02
N PHE A 621 26.03 18.29 5.21
CA PHE A 621 24.82 17.49 5.37
C PHE A 621 23.64 18.46 5.31
N THR A 622 23.16 18.71 4.09
CA THR A 622 21.85 19.30 3.85
C THR A 622 20.78 18.36 4.42
N TRP A 623 19.98 18.90 5.32
CA TRP A 623 18.87 18.22 5.99
C TRP A 623 17.78 17.84 4.97
N ASN A 624 17.56 16.54 4.75
CA ASN A 624 16.36 16.03 4.11
C ASN A 624 15.33 15.63 5.19
N ILE A 625 14.55 16.63 5.65
CA ILE A 625 13.33 16.44 6.46
C ILE A 625 12.20 16.00 5.53
N GLU A 626 12.37 14.87 4.83
CA GLU A 626 11.33 14.30 3.93
C GLU A 626 10.86 12.91 4.37
N LYS A 627 11.36 12.38 5.50
CA LYS A 627 11.01 11.03 5.97
C LYS A 627 10.38 10.92 7.37
N MET A 628 10.06 12.03 8.03
CA MET A 628 9.33 12.01 9.30
C MET A 628 7.85 12.42 9.21
N VAL A 629 7.31 12.64 8.00
CA VAL A 629 5.87 12.83 7.77
C VAL A 629 5.40 11.89 6.66
N LYS A 630 5.40 10.59 6.96
CA LYS A 630 4.55 9.61 6.29
C LYS A 630 3.83 8.77 7.31
#